data_AF-A0A427YFC0-F1
#
_entry.id   AF-A0A427YFC0-F1
#
_cell.length_a   1.000
_cell.length_b   1.000
_cell.length_c   1.000
_cell.angle_alpha   90.00
_cell.angle_beta   90.00
_cell.angle_gamma   90.00
#
_symmetry.space_group_name_H-M   'P 1'
#
loop_
_entity.id
_entity.type
_entity.pdbx_description
1 polymer ?
#
loop_
_entity_poly.entity_id
_entity_poly.type
_entity_poly.pdbx_seq_one_letter_code
_entity_poly.pdbx_strand_id
1 'polypeptide(L)'
;MATTVVETATTPTPRLVLRPPVSSSGNNVSATAAAPKFTAYMSSIRGELPPFPYADALQKGPFGDFRDDLARDGVAVIKGAIPRDRAVGYRDAAFKWLEAWPFGFKLDDPSTWNNDHLPIQQPNRLGMYDAYGIQHEQFVWDIRTEPGVVNAFATLWGTEKLVSSFDGVTVMLPQNSKPKELFWPHIDQSPHRVGFFVAQGLVNLNDNGPDDGGLLVMRGSSNLMTQFFEETGRPPMPPSRIDWHLFSKEDKQWFLDHGCEWTKICADPGDLILWSSGTMHQNTPPKADVHRVVSYVCMGPEHLQTPEDRAMRDSCWRLGEGTTHAPFHGVASAKVEPYIRDSTGSPDKEWDHRINPVVPSDMVLKLAGQLPYK
;
A
#
# COMPACT_ATOMS: atom_id res chain seq x y z
N MET A 1 77.07 9.86 19.94
CA MET A 1 76.09 8.85 19.48
C MET A 1 74.94 9.62 18.87
N ALA A 2 74.79 9.52 17.55
CA ALA A 2 73.75 10.20 16.80
C ALA A 2 72.41 9.47 16.99
N THR A 3 71.34 10.21 17.27
CA THR A 3 69.98 9.68 17.21
C THR A 3 69.16 10.63 16.35
N THR A 4 69.11 10.28 15.07
CA THR A 4 68.26 10.89 14.05
C THR A 4 66.84 10.37 14.28
N VAL A 5 65.88 11.24 14.57
CA VAL A 5 64.45 10.93 14.50
C VAL A 5 63.90 11.63 13.27
N VAL A 6 63.41 10.83 12.34
CA VAL A 6 62.88 11.22 11.04
C VAL A 6 61.45 11.75 11.23
N GLU A 7 61.22 13.01 10.89
CA GLU A 7 59.89 13.57 10.64
C GLU A 7 59.33 12.96 9.34
N THR A 8 58.26 12.17 9.45
CA THR A 8 57.48 11.73 8.30
C THR A 8 56.30 12.68 8.10
N ALA A 9 56.39 13.47 7.03
CA ALA A 9 55.30 14.28 6.50
C ALA A 9 54.14 13.37 6.07
N THR A 10 52.97 13.55 6.68
CA THR A 10 51.72 12.95 6.21
C THR A 10 51.15 13.77 5.07
N THR A 11 51.17 13.19 3.87
CA THR A 11 50.49 13.65 2.66
C THR A 11 48.97 13.68 2.87
N PRO A 12 48.25 14.68 2.33
CA PRO A 12 46.79 14.74 2.43
C PRO A 12 46.14 13.71 1.50
N THR A 13 45.28 12.86 2.06
CA THR A 13 44.46 11.89 1.33
C THR A 13 43.51 12.61 0.35
N PRO A 14 43.38 12.17 -0.91
CA PRO A 14 42.55 12.84 -1.89
C PRO A 14 41.05 12.66 -1.57
N ARG A 15 40.30 13.77 -1.68
CA ARG A 15 38.83 13.81 -1.66
C ARG A 15 38.27 12.84 -2.70
N LEU A 16 37.58 11.79 -2.25
CA LEU A 16 36.80 10.93 -3.14
C LEU A 16 35.60 11.73 -3.65
N VAL A 17 35.64 12.07 -4.94
CA VAL A 17 34.54 12.68 -5.68
C VAL A 17 33.37 11.71 -5.71
N LEU A 18 32.26 12.07 -5.08
CA LEU A 18 30.99 11.37 -5.20
C LEU A 18 30.58 11.35 -6.68
N ARG A 19 30.65 10.17 -7.31
CA ARG A 19 29.97 9.94 -8.59
C ARG A 19 28.45 9.97 -8.33
N PRO A 20 27.64 10.59 -9.21
CA PRO A 20 26.19 10.48 -9.09
C PRO A 20 25.77 9.02 -9.28
N PRO A 21 24.74 8.53 -8.55
CA PRO A 21 24.29 7.17 -8.72
C PRO A 21 23.75 6.99 -10.15
N VAL A 22 24.32 6.00 -10.83
CA VAL A 22 23.82 5.48 -12.09
C VAL A 22 22.40 4.98 -11.86
N SER A 23 21.47 5.37 -12.74
CA SER A 23 20.10 4.88 -12.77
C SER A 23 20.09 3.36 -12.95
N SER A 24 19.90 2.61 -11.86
CA SER A 24 19.60 1.19 -11.93
C SER A 24 18.08 1.01 -11.96
N SER A 25 17.50 1.13 -13.15
CA SER A 25 16.27 0.43 -13.51
C SER A 25 16.56 -1.07 -13.46
N GLY A 26 16.16 -1.74 -12.38
CA GLY A 26 16.45 -3.16 -12.20
C GLY A 26 15.89 -3.75 -10.92
N ASN A 27 14.57 -3.73 -10.75
CA ASN A 27 13.93 -4.65 -9.82
C ASN A 27 13.80 -6.03 -10.49
N ASN A 28 14.87 -6.82 -10.42
CA ASN A 28 14.80 -8.26 -10.60
C ASN A 28 14.14 -8.87 -9.37
N VAL A 29 12.81 -9.05 -9.43
CA VAL A 29 12.11 -9.96 -8.52
C VAL A 29 12.44 -11.38 -8.98
N SER A 30 12.96 -12.22 -8.09
CA SER A 30 13.22 -13.63 -8.38
C SER A 30 11.90 -14.33 -8.71
N ALA A 31 11.76 -14.70 -9.98
CA ALA A 31 10.63 -15.46 -10.49
C ALA A 31 10.81 -16.95 -10.17
N THR A 32 10.66 -17.37 -8.92
CA THR A 32 10.82 -18.79 -8.58
C THR A 32 9.78 -19.28 -7.58
N ALA A 33 8.53 -19.36 -8.07
CA ALA A 33 7.50 -20.39 -7.76
C ALA A 33 6.15 -20.04 -8.43
N ALA A 34 5.90 -18.76 -8.74
CA ALA A 34 4.66 -18.28 -9.37
C ALA A 34 4.65 -18.31 -10.93
N ALA A 35 5.81 -18.53 -11.55
CA ALA A 35 6.01 -18.36 -13.00
C ALA A 35 5.13 -19.24 -13.92
N PRO A 36 4.85 -20.54 -13.63
CA PRO A 36 4.06 -21.36 -14.54
C PRO A 36 2.57 -20.97 -14.58
N LYS A 37 2.03 -20.45 -13.47
CA LYS A 37 0.58 -20.20 -13.30
C LYS A 37 0.16 -18.80 -13.74
N PHE A 38 1.01 -17.80 -13.54
CA PHE A 38 0.84 -16.46 -14.13
C PHE A 38 0.80 -16.53 -15.66
N THR A 39 1.60 -17.42 -16.25
CA THR A 39 1.65 -17.67 -17.70
C THR A 39 0.31 -18.20 -18.27
N ALA A 40 -0.46 -18.99 -17.51
CA ALA A 40 -1.77 -19.50 -17.94
C ALA A 40 -2.84 -18.40 -17.96
N TYR A 41 -2.87 -17.53 -16.94
CA TYR A 41 -3.74 -16.34 -16.94
C TYR A 41 -3.37 -15.41 -18.11
N MET A 42 -2.08 -15.09 -18.28
CA MET A 42 -1.59 -14.27 -19.41
C MET A 42 -1.91 -14.88 -20.78
N SER A 43 -1.79 -16.20 -20.93
CA SER A 43 -2.12 -16.90 -22.19
C SER A 43 -3.61 -16.87 -22.54
N SER A 44 -4.50 -16.57 -21.57
CA SER A 44 -5.94 -16.43 -21.80
C SER A 44 -6.34 -15.03 -22.25
N ILE A 45 -5.48 -14.03 -22.06
CA ILE A 45 -5.71 -12.62 -22.41
C ILE A 45 -5.16 -12.37 -23.81
N ARG A 46 -5.95 -12.63 -24.85
CA ARG A 46 -5.62 -12.27 -26.24
C ARG A 46 -5.73 -10.75 -26.45
N GLY A 47 -4.87 -9.97 -25.79
CA GLY A 47 -4.76 -8.53 -25.98
C GLY A 47 -5.82 -7.66 -25.30
N GLU A 48 -6.96 -8.22 -24.87
CA GLU A 48 -8.02 -7.47 -24.18
C GLU A 48 -8.45 -8.17 -22.88
N LEU A 49 -8.59 -7.41 -21.80
CA LEU A 49 -9.10 -7.92 -20.52
C LEU A 49 -10.61 -8.14 -20.63
N PRO A 50 -11.14 -9.25 -20.08
CA PRO A 50 -12.57 -9.48 -20.11
C PRO A 50 -13.32 -8.37 -19.35
N PRO A 51 -14.54 -8.01 -19.80
CA PRO A 51 -15.39 -7.08 -19.08
C PRO A 51 -15.58 -7.50 -17.62
N PHE A 52 -15.50 -6.53 -16.71
CA PHE A 52 -15.70 -6.79 -15.28
C PHE A 52 -17.18 -6.65 -14.91
N PRO A 53 -17.80 -7.62 -14.21
CA PRO A 53 -19.23 -7.60 -13.90
C PRO A 53 -19.71 -6.39 -13.08
N TYR A 54 -18.80 -5.72 -12.38
CA TYR A 54 -19.09 -4.55 -11.54
C TYR A 54 -18.46 -3.26 -12.12
N ALA A 55 -18.12 -3.24 -13.40
CA ALA A 55 -17.54 -2.06 -14.06
C ALA A 55 -18.43 -0.81 -13.96
N ASP A 56 -19.74 -1.02 -13.88
CA ASP A 56 -20.77 0.01 -13.76
C ASP A 56 -21.24 0.24 -12.32
N ALA A 57 -20.60 -0.37 -11.31
CA ALA A 57 -21.10 -0.36 -9.92
C ALA A 57 -21.35 1.05 -9.39
N LEU A 58 -20.47 2.00 -9.71
CA LEU A 58 -20.58 3.41 -9.32
C LEU A 58 -21.51 4.24 -10.24
N GLN A 59 -21.94 3.70 -11.38
CA GLN A 59 -22.86 4.37 -12.31
C GLN A 59 -24.34 4.14 -11.96
N LYS A 60 -24.63 3.27 -10.99
CA LYS A 60 -26.00 2.91 -10.54
C LYS A 60 -26.63 3.95 -9.62
N GLY A 61 -25.93 5.05 -9.36
CA GLY A 61 -26.38 6.13 -8.49
C GLY A 61 -27.44 7.05 -9.12
N PRO A 62 -27.85 8.11 -8.41
CA PRO A 62 -27.31 8.52 -7.11
C PRO A 62 -27.68 7.54 -5.99
N PHE A 63 -26.77 7.35 -5.04
CA PHE A 63 -26.91 6.44 -3.90
C PHE A 63 -27.41 7.13 -2.63
N GLY A 64 -27.16 8.44 -2.49
CA GLY A 64 -27.44 9.21 -1.29
C GLY A 64 -26.41 8.99 -0.17
N ASP A 65 -25.21 8.51 -0.50
CA ASP A 65 -24.13 8.24 0.45
C ASP A 65 -22.73 8.41 -0.17
N PHE A 66 -21.67 7.94 0.52
CA PHE A 66 -20.27 8.09 0.10
C PHE A 66 -19.97 7.54 -1.30
N ARG A 67 -20.79 6.64 -1.85
CA ARG A 67 -20.62 6.11 -3.21
C ARG A 67 -20.80 7.20 -4.27
N ASP A 68 -21.59 8.24 -3.98
CA ASP A 68 -21.75 9.39 -4.89
C ASP A 68 -20.45 10.19 -5.01
N ASP A 69 -19.74 10.39 -3.89
CA ASP A 69 -18.42 11.03 -3.89
C ASP A 69 -17.38 10.15 -4.59
N LEU A 70 -17.40 8.85 -4.31
CA LEU A 70 -16.51 7.89 -4.96
C LEU A 70 -16.75 7.82 -6.48
N ALA A 71 -18.00 7.90 -6.93
CA ALA A 71 -18.36 7.93 -8.35
C ALA A 71 -17.94 9.23 -9.03
N ARG A 72 -18.20 10.37 -8.39
CA ARG A 72 -17.92 11.71 -8.95
C ARG A 72 -16.43 12.02 -8.96
N ASP A 73 -15.76 11.80 -7.83
CA ASP A 73 -14.39 12.27 -7.60
C ASP A 73 -13.36 11.14 -7.67
N GLY A 74 -13.78 9.88 -7.70
CA GLY A 74 -12.87 8.74 -7.63
C GLY A 74 -12.29 8.50 -6.24
N VAL A 75 -12.77 9.22 -5.22
CA VAL A 75 -12.37 9.13 -3.80
C VAL A 75 -13.53 9.50 -2.89
N ALA A 76 -13.62 8.87 -1.72
CA ALA A 76 -14.54 9.24 -0.66
C ALA A 76 -13.89 9.08 0.73
N VAL A 77 -14.29 9.93 1.68
CA VAL A 77 -13.88 9.82 3.09
C VAL A 77 -15.11 9.48 3.92
N ILE A 78 -15.14 8.27 4.46
CA ILE A 78 -16.18 7.78 5.35
C ILE A 78 -15.80 8.17 6.77
N LYS A 79 -16.48 9.21 7.28
CA LYS A 79 -16.21 9.79 8.60
C LYS A 79 -16.56 8.83 9.72
N GLY A 80 -15.64 8.65 10.67
CA GLY A 80 -15.89 7.86 11.88
C GLY A 80 -16.23 6.39 11.61
N ALA A 81 -15.67 5.79 10.55
CA ALA A 81 -15.79 4.36 10.29
C ALA A 81 -15.30 3.52 11.50
N ILE A 82 -14.34 4.07 12.24
CA ILE A 82 -13.93 3.63 13.57
C ILE A 82 -14.09 4.83 14.52
N PRO A 83 -14.68 4.66 15.72
CA PRO A 83 -14.63 5.64 16.79
C PRO A 83 -13.20 6.09 17.10
N ARG A 84 -13.03 7.39 17.31
CA ARG A 84 -11.71 8.04 17.47
C ARG A 84 -10.85 7.39 18.55
N ASP A 85 -11.44 7.05 19.70
CA ASP A 85 -10.75 6.41 20.83
C ASP A 85 -10.19 5.04 20.47
N ARG A 86 -10.94 4.22 19.74
CA ARG A 86 -10.46 2.92 19.23
C ARG A 86 -9.38 3.10 18.16
N ALA A 87 -9.55 4.04 17.24
CA ALA A 87 -8.54 4.35 16.23
C ALA A 87 -7.19 4.78 16.86
N VAL A 88 -7.25 5.62 17.90
CA VAL A 88 -6.08 6.00 18.72
C VAL A 88 -5.48 4.79 19.45
N GLY A 89 -6.31 3.88 19.97
CA GLY A 89 -5.84 2.62 20.54
C GLY A 89 -5.08 1.74 19.54
N TYR A 90 -5.55 1.64 18.29
CA TYR A 90 -4.86 0.90 17.24
C TYR A 90 -3.55 1.57 16.81
N ARG A 91 -3.49 2.90 16.79
CA ARG A 91 -2.24 3.65 16.60
C ARG A 91 -1.21 3.27 17.66
N ASP A 92 -1.63 3.26 18.93
CA ASP A 92 -0.75 2.92 20.04
C ASP A 92 -0.30 1.45 19.97
N ALA A 93 -1.16 0.54 19.48
CA ALA A 93 -0.79 -0.84 19.20
C ALA A 93 0.28 -0.95 18.08
N ALA A 94 0.19 -0.12 17.04
CA ALA A 94 1.20 -0.07 15.99
C ALA A 94 2.57 0.41 16.51
N PHE A 95 2.60 1.40 17.42
CA PHE A 95 3.85 1.81 18.07
C PHE A 95 4.41 0.73 19.00
N LYS A 96 3.56 0.07 19.79
CA LYS A 96 3.97 -1.08 20.61
C LYS A 96 4.53 -2.23 19.76
N TRP A 97 3.96 -2.44 18.57
CA TRP A 97 4.49 -3.43 17.62
C TRP A 97 5.91 -3.06 17.17
N LEU A 98 6.21 -1.78 16.90
CA LEU A 98 7.59 -1.35 16.62
C LEU A 98 8.54 -1.58 17.80
N GLU A 99 8.08 -1.31 19.03
CA GLU A 99 8.89 -1.46 20.26
C GLU A 99 9.12 -2.92 20.67
N ALA A 100 8.27 -3.84 20.22
CA ALA A 100 8.34 -5.25 20.61
C ALA A 100 9.53 -6.00 20.00
N TRP A 101 10.16 -5.45 18.97
CA TRP A 101 11.29 -6.08 18.30
C TRP A 101 12.61 -5.84 19.03
N PRO A 102 13.58 -6.77 18.95
CA PRO A 102 14.86 -6.68 19.65
C PRO A 102 15.85 -5.68 19.00
N PHE A 103 15.34 -4.66 18.32
CA PHE A 103 16.13 -3.65 17.61
C PHE A 103 16.32 -2.38 18.46
N GLY A 104 15.56 -2.21 19.55
CA GLY A 104 15.77 -1.13 20.52
C GLY A 104 15.10 0.19 20.16
N PHE A 105 14.10 0.18 19.26
CA PHE A 105 13.21 1.33 19.06
C PHE A 105 12.51 1.73 20.37
N LYS A 106 12.40 3.03 20.59
CA LYS A 106 11.61 3.63 21.66
C LYS A 106 10.86 4.83 21.12
N LEU A 107 9.55 4.87 21.34
CA LEU A 107 8.73 5.97 20.82
C LEU A 107 9.12 7.32 21.43
N ASP A 108 9.58 7.35 22.69
CA ASP A 108 9.95 8.57 23.40
C ASP A 108 11.40 9.02 23.18
N ASP A 109 12.19 8.29 22.38
CA ASP A 109 13.59 8.60 22.10
C ASP A 109 13.84 8.71 20.57
N PRO A 110 13.79 9.93 20.02
CA PRO A 110 14.06 10.18 18.60
C PRO A 110 15.44 9.72 18.11
N SER A 111 16.41 9.49 19.00
CA SER A 111 17.71 8.93 18.59
C SER A 111 17.60 7.48 18.08
N THR A 112 16.51 6.80 18.43
CA THR A 112 16.18 5.43 17.98
C THR A 112 15.32 5.41 16.71
N TRP A 113 14.95 6.55 16.13
CA TRP A 113 14.07 6.60 14.95
C TRP A 113 14.85 6.45 13.64
N ASN A 114 15.54 5.31 13.51
CA ASN A 114 16.36 5.00 12.35
C ASN A 114 16.30 3.50 12.01
N ASN A 115 16.82 3.13 10.83
CA ASN A 115 16.70 1.78 10.29
C ASN A 115 17.39 0.70 11.14
N ASP A 116 18.38 1.05 11.95
CA ASP A 116 19.07 0.08 12.82
C ASP A 116 18.18 -0.37 13.99
N HIS A 117 17.25 0.48 14.41
CA HIS A 117 16.39 0.27 15.57
C HIS A 117 14.97 -0.17 15.20
N LEU A 118 14.61 -0.18 13.91
CA LEU A 118 13.27 -0.53 13.43
C LEU A 118 13.28 -1.89 12.71
N PRO A 119 12.12 -2.54 12.61
CA PRO A 119 11.90 -3.57 11.59
C PRO A 119 12.16 -2.98 10.21
N ILE A 120 12.61 -3.81 9.27
CA ILE A 120 12.93 -3.35 7.93
C ILE A 120 11.64 -2.88 7.23
N GLN A 121 11.69 -1.65 6.73
CA GLN A 121 10.63 -1.04 5.92
C GLN A 121 10.80 -1.43 4.44
N GLN A 122 9.74 -1.27 3.65
CA GLN A 122 9.84 -1.41 2.20
C GLN A 122 10.90 -0.45 1.62
N PRO A 123 11.82 -0.93 0.75
CA PRO A 123 12.79 -0.09 0.09
C PRO A 123 12.12 1.06 -0.66
N ASN A 124 12.65 2.28 -0.47
CA ASN A 124 12.14 3.52 -1.06
C ASN A 124 10.70 3.91 -0.64
N ARG A 125 10.13 3.29 0.40
CA ARG A 125 8.79 3.58 0.90
C ARG A 125 8.79 3.68 2.43
N LEU A 126 9.29 4.83 2.89
CA LEU A 126 9.48 5.12 4.31
C LEU A 126 8.20 4.90 5.14
N GLY A 127 8.38 4.20 6.25
CA GLY A 127 7.34 3.83 7.20
C GLY A 127 6.41 2.73 6.73
N MET A 128 6.54 2.18 5.51
CA MET A 128 5.65 1.11 5.04
C MET A 128 6.17 -0.26 5.42
N TYR A 129 5.32 -1.05 6.07
CA TYR A 129 5.60 -2.39 6.58
C TYR A 129 4.65 -3.41 5.95
N ASP A 130 5.21 -4.40 5.28
CA ASP A 130 4.54 -5.56 4.67
C ASP A 130 5.30 -6.88 4.90
N ALA A 131 6.21 -6.88 5.87
CA ALA A 131 6.96 -8.05 6.33
C ALA A 131 6.68 -8.29 7.82
N TYR A 132 7.37 -9.25 8.44
CA TYR A 132 7.24 -9.55 9.87
C TYR A 132 5.81 -9.94 10.28
N GLY A 133 5.08 -10.55 9.34
CA GLY A 133 3.69 -10.97 9.50
C GLY A 133 2.70 -9.87 9.92
N ILE A 134 3.04 -8.59 9.73
CA ILE A 134 2.25 -7.43 10.17
C ILE A 134 0.80 -7.49 9.70
N GLN A 135 0.57 -8.06 8.51
CA GLN A 135 -0.75 -8.24 7.92
C GLN A 135 -1.64 -9.20 8.73
N HIS A 136 -1.05 -9.99 9.63
CA HIS A 136 -1.73 -10.96 10.47
C HIS A 136 -1.59 -10.66 11.96
N GLU A 137 -1.15 -9.47 12.32
CA GLU A 137 -1.18 -8.98 13.71
C GLU A 137 -2.62 -8.69 14.14
N GLN A 138 -2.93 -8.92 15.42
CA GLN A 138 -4.27 -8.77 15.98
C GLN A 138 -4.85 -7.38 15.71
N PHE A 139 -4.10 -6.30 15.95
CA PHE A 139 -4.60 -4.94 15.78
C PHE A 139 -4.95 -4.60 14.32
N VAL A 140 -4.24 -5.19 13.35
CA VAL A 140 -4.55 -5.01 11.92
C VAL A 140 -5.85 -5.73 11.56
N TRP A 141 -6.08 -6.92 12.12
CA TRP A 141 -7.35 -7.63 11.96
C TRP A 141 -8.51 -6.99 12.72
N ASP A 142 -8.26 -6.40 13.88
CA ASP A 142 -9.25 -5.63 14.62
C ASP A 142 -9.74 -4.45 13.75
N ILE A 143 -8.83 -3.68 13.15
CA ILE A 143 -9.17 -2.61 12.20
C ILE A 143 -10.01 -3.13 11.03
N ARG A 144 -9.60 -4.24 10.40
CA ARG A 144 -10.34 -4.81 9.26
C ARG A 144 -11.73 -5.30 9.65
N THR A 145 -11.92 -5.73 10.90
CA THR A 145 -13.20 -6.25 11.38
C THR A 145 -14.07 -5.19 12.04
N GLU A 146 -13.64 -3.93 12.07
CA GLU A 146 -14.45 -2.82 12.54
C GLU A 146 -15.75 -2.69 11.75
N PRO A 147 -16.92 -2.59 12.41
CA PRO A 147 -18.20 -2.57 11.71
C PRO A 147 -18.32 -1.47 10.67
N GLY A 148 -17.84 -0.25 10.94
CA GLY A 148 -17.92 0.84 9.95
C GLY A 148 -17.02 0.62 8.74
N VAL A 149 -15.91 -0.11 8.89
CA VAL A 149 -15.03 -0.49 7.77
C VAL A 149 -15.71 -1.55 6.91
N VAL A 150 -16.17 -2.64 7.52
CA VAL A 150 -16.83 -3.75 6.80
C VAL A 150 -18.11 -3.27 6.13
N ASN A 151 -18.92 -2.47 6.83
CA ASN A 151 -20.19 -1.96 6.30
C ASN A 151 -19.99 -1.01 5.12
N ALA A 152 -18.91 -0.22 5.10
CA ALA A 152 -18.58 0.61 3.94
C ALA A 152 -18.33 -0.26 2.70
N PHE A 153 -17.52 -1.31 2.81
CA PHE A 153 -17.31 -2.23 1.69
C PHE A 153 -18.58 -3.03 1.34
N ALA A 154 -19.36 -3.46 2.32
CA ALA A 154 -20.60 -4.19 2.07
C ALA A 154 -21.63 -3.34 1.32
N THR A 155 -21.71 -2.05 1.66
CA THR A 155 -22.54 -1.04 1.00
C THR A 155 -22.06 -0.77 -0.42
N LEU A 156 -20.75 -0.62 -0.61
CA LEU A 156 -20.13 -0.43 -1.92
C LEU A 156 -20.48 -1.58 -2.88
N TRP A 157 -20.36 -2.82 -2.40
CA TRP A 157 -20.53 -4.01 -3.22
C TRP A 157 -21.95 -4.58 -3.25
N GLY A 158 -22.85 -4.09 -2.40
CA GLY A 158 -24.21 -4.60 -2.26
C GLY A 158 -24.29 -6.01 -1.67
N THR A 159 -23.28 -6.44 -0.90
CA THR A 159 -23.21 -7.78 -0.31
C THR A 159 -22.37 -7.79 0.96
N GLU A 160 -22.80 -8.55 1.96
CA GLU A 160 -22.01 -8.81 3.18
C GLU A 160 -20.98 -9.95 2.99
N LYS A 161 -21.07 -10.68 1.86
CA LYS A 161 -20.16 -11.80 1.55
C LYS A 161 -18.85 -11.28 0.97
N LEU A 162 -17.96 -10.84 1.86
CA LEU A 162 -16.70 -10.16 1.50
C LEU A 162 -15.45 -10.98 1.83
N VAL A 163 -14.38 -10.66 1.12
CA VAL A 163 -13.00 -11.09 1.40
C VAL A 163 -12.11 -9.85 1.46
N SER A 164 -11.17 -9.81 2.40
CA SER A 164 -10.24 -8.71 2.62
C SER A 164 -8.86 -9.00 2.01
N SER A 165 -8.16 -7.97 1.55
CA SER A 165 -6.73 -8.05 1.25
C SER A 165 -5.92 -8.28 2.51
N PHE A 166 -4.74 -8.89 2.38
CA PHE A 166 -3.73 -8.94 3.42
C PHE A 166 -2.70 -7.85 3.14
N ASP A 167 -3.13 -6.60 3.19
CA ASP A 167 -2.23 -5.45 3.05
C ASP A 167 -1.47 -5.13 4.34
N GLY A 168 -0.37 -4.41 4.19
CA GLY A 168 0.45 -3.92 5.28
C GLY A 168 -0.09 -2.65 5.97
N VAL A 169 0.79 -2.01 6.72
CA VAL A 169 0.53 -0.74 7.41
C VAL A 169 1.57 0.30 7.01
N THR A 170 1.28 1.57 7.24
CA THR A 170 2.34 2.59 7.34
C THR A 170 2.41 3.07 8.78
N VAL A 171 3.60 3.02 9.38
CA VAL A 171 3.96 3.69 10.64
C VAL A 171 5.12 4.62 10.34
N MET A 172 4.80 5.88 10.06
CA MET A 172 5.79 6.91 9.73
C MET A 172 6.10 7.74 10.96
N LEU A 173 7.40 7.83 11.26
CA LEU A 173 7.94 8.69 12.30
C LEU A 173 8.44 10.00 11.67
N PRO A 174 8.39 11.13 12.41
CA PRO A 174 9.01 12.38 11.98
C PRO A 174 10.47 12.18 11.57
N GLN A 175 10.88 12.86 10.49
CA GLN A 175 12.24 12.80 9.99
C GLN A 175 12.85 14.20 10.02
N ASN A 176 14.05 14.33 10.58
CA ASN A 176 14.82 15.58 10.66
C ASN A 176 15.27 16.14 9.29
N SER A 177 14.81 15.59 8.16
CA SER A 177 15.25 15.97 6.82
C SER A 177 14.10 16.56 6.01
N LYS A 178 14.40 17.60 5.22
CA LYS A 178 13.40 18.23 4.36
C LYS A 178 12.82 17.19 3.39
N PRO A 179 11.49 17.10 3.27
CA PRO A 179 10.87 16.15 2.35
C PRO A 179 11.33 16.44 0.92
N LYS A 180 11.85 15.42 0.23
CA LYS A 180 12.07 15.49 -1.21
C LYS A 180 10.70 15.46 -1.90
N GLU A 181 10.44 16.41 -2.78
CA GLU A 181 9.23 16.33 -3.63
C GLU A 181 9.23 15.02 -4.41
N LEU A 182 8.13 14.27 -4.27
CA LEU A 182 7.90 13.02 -4.98
C LEU A 182 7.00 13.29 -6.19
N PHE A 183 7.40 12.77 -7.34
CA PHE A 183 6.57 12.77 -8.55
C PHE A 183 6.48 11.34 -9.09
N TRP A 184 5.37 10.69 -8.78
CA TRP A 184 5.07 9.33 -9.21
C TRP A 184 3.56 9.06 -9.25
N PRO A 185 2.75 9.95 -9.88
CA PRO A 185 1.32 9.75 -9.98
C PRO A 185 1.02 8.48 -10.77
N HIS A 186 0.22 7.58 -10.22
CA HIS A 186 -0.09 6.29 -10.83
C HIS A 186 -1.54 5.88 -10.57
N ILE A 187 -1.98 4.86 -11.30
CA ILE A 187 -3.15 4.04 -10.97
C ILE A 187 -2.68 2.61 -10.71
N ASP A 188 -3.41 1.86 -9.91
CA ASP A 188 -3.23 0.40 -9.78
C ASP A 188 -4.40 -0.34 -10.45
N GLN A 189 -4.72 0.11 -11.65
CA GLN A 189 -5.68 -0.53 -12.54
C GLN A 189 -5.04 -0.61 -13.92
N SER A 190 -5.32 -1.70 -14.64
CA SER A 190 -4.78 -1.85 -15.98
C SER A 190 -5.31 -0.75 -16.90
N PRO A 191 -4.45 -0.10 -17.71
CA PRO A 191 -4.88 0.79 -18.79
C PRO A 191 -5.82 0.13 -19.79
N HIS A 192 -5.93 -1.20 -19.81
CA HIS A 192 -6.84 -1.93 -20.69
C HIS A 192 -8.20 -2.22 -20.06
N ARG A 193 -8.40 -1.83 -18.80
CA ARG A 193 -9.65 -2.05 -18.08
C ARG A 193 -10.53 -0.81 -18.16
N VAL A 194 -11.79 -1.01 -18.53
CA VAL A 194 -12.81 0.04 -18.60
C VAL A 194 -13.71 -0.03 -17.36
N GLY A 195 -13.98 1.13 -16.77
CA GLY A 195 -14.90 1.29 -15.64
C GLY A 195 -14.26 1.02 -14.26
N PHE A 196 -15.12 0.91 -13.25
CA PHE A 196 -14.72 0.63 -11.87
C PHE A 196 -14.20 -0.80 -11.73
N PHE A 197 -13.24 -1.03 -10.83
CA PHE A 197 -12.70 -2.37 -10.62
C PHE A 197 -12.51 -2.71 -9.16
N VAL A 198 -11.69 -1.94 -8.46
CA VAL A 198 -11.41 -2.12 -7.05
C VAL A 198 -11.52 -0.77 -6.36
N ALA A 199 -12.13 -0.73 -5.18
CA ALA A 199 -11.94 0.38 -4.26
C ALA A 199 -10.80 0.02 -3.32
N GLN A 200 -9.66 0.66 -3.50
CA GLN A 200 -8.59 0.62 -2.51
C GLN A 200 -9.02 1.42 -1.28
N GLY A 201 -8.43 1.11 -0.14
CA GLY A 201 -8.76 1.80 1.10
C GLY A 201 -7.63 1.86 2.09
N LEU A 202 -7.72 2.87 2.95
CA LEU A 202 -6.90 2.98 4.15
C LEU A 202 -7.72 3.55 5.29
N VAL A 203 -7.49 3.02 6.49
CA VAL A 203 -7.98 3.59 7.75
C VAL A 203 -6.90 4.49 8.30
N ASN A 204 -7.25 5.74 8.55
CA ASN A 204 -6.36 6.75 9.09
C ASN A 204 -6.42 6.75 10.63
N LEU A 205 -5.28 6.71 11.33
CA LEU A 205 -5.23 6.58 12.80
C LEU A 205 -4.65 7.82 13.52
N ASN A 206 -4.31 8.85 12.77
CA ASN A 206 -3.79 10.14 13.27
C ASN A 206 -4.65 11.29 12.77
N ASP A 207 -4.58 12.46 13.40
CA ASP A 207 -5.06 13.66 12.70
C ASP A 207 -4.18 13.84 11.45
N ASN A 208 -4.80 13.99 10.27
CA ASN A 208 -4.10 14.11 9.01
C ASN A 208 -4.65 15.30 8.21
N GLY A 209 -4.02 16.45 8.39
CA GLY A 209 -4.34 17.68 7.72
C GLY A 209 -3.64 17.88 6.36
N PRO A 210 -3.71 19.11 5.82
CA PRO A 210 -3.14 19.46 4.52
C PRO A 210 -1.62 19.30 4.41
N ASP A 211 -0.90 19.41 5.55
CA ASP A 211 0.56 19.40 5.60
C ASP A 211 1.16 18.11 6.21
N ASP A 212 0.33 17.17 6.68
CA ASP A 212 0.74 15.99 7.45
C ASP A 212 1.11 14.76 6.58
N GLY A 213 1.37 15.00 5.28
CA GLY A 213 1.68 13.92 4.35
C GLY A 213 0.49 12.98 4.14
N GLY A 214 0.68 11.94 3.34
CA GLY A 214 -0.35 10.93 3.05
C GLY A 214 -0.82 10.93 1.61
N LEU A 215 -2.11 10.70 1.39
CA LEU A 215 -2.65 10.41 0.05
C LEU A 215 -2.97 11.68 -0.73
N LEU A 216 -2.38 11.81 -1.92
CA LEU A 216 -2.79 12.75 -2.96
C LEU A 216 -3.59 11.99 -4.02
N VAL A 217 -4.69 12.56 -4.48
CA VAL A 217 -5.50 12.00 -5.57
C VAL A 217 -5.84 13.08 -6.60
N MET A 218 -5.98 12.69 -7.86
CA MET A 218 -6.52 13.52 -8.93
C MET A 218 -8.04 13.31 -8.96
N ARG A 219 -8.79 14.17 -8.27
CA ARG A 219 -10.25 14.05 -8.22
C ARG A 219 -10.84 14.12 -9.62
N GLY A 220 -11.71 13.17 -9.94
CA GLY A 220 -12.38 13.03 -11.23
C GLY A 220 -11.58 12.26 -12.30
N SER A 221 -10.30 11.94 -12.07
CA SER A 221 -9.47 11.33 -13.11
C SER A 221 -9.97 9.96 -13.55
N SER A 222 -10.55 9.17 -12.64
CA SER A 222 -11.09 7.85 -12.96
C SER A 222 -12.18 7.89 -14.03
N ASN A 223 -12.93 8.99 -14.12
CA ASN A 223 -14.00 9.17 -15.10
C ASN A 223 -13.47 9.53 -16.49
N LEU A 224 -12.21 9.97 -16.57
CA LEU A 224 -11.54 10.34 -17.82
C LEU A 224 -10.55 9.29 -18.32
N MET A 225 -10.30 8.20 -17.59
CA MET A 225 -9.30 7.19 -17.96
C MET A 225 -9.58 6.57 -19.35
N THR A 226 -10.84 6.28 -19.66
CA THR A 226 -11.21 5.75 -20.98
C THR A 226 -10.88 6.73 -22.09
N GLN A 227 -11.32 7.99 -21.96
CA GLN A 227 -11.04 9.06 -22.92
C GLN A 227 -9.54 9.30 -23.08
N PHE A 228 -8.82 9.44 -21.97
CA PHE A 228 -7.38 9.66 -21.96
C PHE A 228 -6.65 8.60 -22.79
N PHE A 229 -6.88 7.31 -22.50
CA PHE A 229 -6.21 6.23 -23.21
C PHE A 229 -6.69 6.02 -24.66
N GLU A 230 -7.88 6.50 -25.02
CA GLU A 230 -8.35 6.53 -26.41
C GLU A 230 -7.64 7.64 -27.21
N GLU A 231 -7.37 8.79 -26.59
CA GLU A 231 -6.68 9.93 -27.22
C GLU A 231 -5.16 9.75 -27.29
N THR A 232 -4.55 9.27 -26.21
CA THR A 232 -3.08 9.15 -26.10
C THR A 232 -2.55 7.77 -26.48
N GLY A 233 -3.45 6.78 -26.60
CA GLY A 233 -3.11 5.39 -26.85
C GLY A 233 -2.83 4.60 -25.58
N ARG A 234 -3.22 3.32 -25.58
CA ARG A 234 -2.95 2.37 -24.49
C ARG A 234 -1.51 1.85 -24.58
N PRO A 235 -0.77 1.77 -23.45
CA PRO A 235 0.52 1.11 -23.44
C PRO A 235 0.36 -0.39 -23.73
N PRO A 236 1.41 -1.08 -24.24
CA PRO A 236 1.36 -2.52 -24.42
C PRO A 236 1.12 -3.22 -23.07
N MET A 237 0.36 -4.33 -23.08
CA MET A 237 0.13 -5.12 -21.88
C MET A 237 1.46 -5.63 -21.33
N PRO A 238 1.82 -5.35 -20.06
CA PRO A 238 3.09 -5.80 -19.52
C PRO A 238 3.04 -7.32 -19.23
N PRO A 239 4.20 -8.01 -19.24
CA PRO A 239 4.29 -9.45 -18.97
C PRO A 239 4.05 -9.79 -17.48
N SER A 240 3.94 -8.80 -16.60
CA SER A 240 3.57 -8.93 -15.18
C SER A 240 3.07 -7.58 -14.66
N ARG A 241 2.39 -7.56 -13.50
CA ARG A 241 1.81 -6.33 -12.88
C ARG A 241 0.93 -5.54 -13.85
N ILE A 242 -0.09 -6.21 -14.39
CA ILE A 242 -1.00 -5.60 -15.38
C ILE A 242 -1.84 -4.46 -14.82
N ASP A 243 -2.15 -4.47 -13.52
CA ASP A 243 -2.95 -3.46 -12.85
C ASP A 243 -2.07 -2.33 -12.32
N TRP A 244 -1.39 -1.63 -13.23
CA TRP A 244 -0.54 -0.50 -12.90
C TRP A 244 -0.31 0.42 -14.10
N HIS A 245 -0.29 1.74 -13.89
CA HIS A 245 0.22 2.73 -14.86
C HIS A 245 0.74 4.01 -14.18
N LEU A 246 1.91 4.52 -14.59
CA LEU A 246 2.51 5.78 -14.13
C LEU A 246 2.36 6.83 -15.19
N PHE A 247 1.99 8.01 -14.74
CA PHE A 247 1.73 9.16 -15.57
C PHE A 247 2.95 10.08 -15.61
N SER A 248 3.20 10.63 -16.79
CA SER A 248 4.14 11.72 -16.99
C SER A 248 3.59 13.05 -16.46
N LYS A 249 4.39 14.11 -16.55
CA LYS A 249 3.93 15.47 -16.19
C LYS A 249 2.90 15.98 -17.19
N GLU A 250 3.10 15.63 -18.45
CA GLU A 250 2.23 15.97 -19.58
C GLU A 250 0.88 15.28 -19.42
N ASP A 251 0.87 13.98 -19.07
CA ASP A 251 -0.37 13.25 -18.78
C ASP A 251 -1.10 13.87 -17.60
N LYS A 252 -0.38 14.16 -16.50
CA LYS A 252 -0.97 14.84 -15.34
C LYS A 252 -1.61 16.19 -15.73
N GLN A 253 -0.94 16.96 -16.59
CA GLN A 253 -1.45 18.24 -17.06
C GLN A 253 -2.72 18.07 -17.92
N TRP A 254 -2.78 17.03 -18.76
CA TRP A 254 -3.99 16.71 -19.53
C TRP A 254 -5.20 16.56 -18.60
N PHE A 255 -5.09 15.83 -17.49
CA PHE A 255 -6.22 15.70 -16.55
C PHE A 255 -6.61 17.03 -15.89
N LEU A 256 -5.64 17.89 -15.55
CA LEU A 256 -5.90 19.22 -15.01
C LEU A 256 -6.64 20.11 -16.02
N ASP A 257 -6.23 20.06 -17.29
CA ASP A 257 -6.86 20.81 -18.39
C ASP A 257 -8.30 20.33 -18.67
N HIS A 258 -8.62 19.08 -18.28
CA HIS A 258 -9.96 18.50 -18.34
C HIS A 258 -10.74 18.63 -17.01
N GLY A 259 -10.33 19.54 -16.13
CA GLY A 259 -11.08 19.93 -14.94
C GLY A 259 -10.89 19.00 -13.73
N CYS A 260 -9.92 18.08 -13.75
CA CYS A 260 -9.56 17.32 -12.56
C CYS A 260 -8.76 18.15 -11.55
N GLU A 261 -8.81 17.76 -10.27
CA GLU A 261 -8.16 18.49 -9.18
C GLU A 261 -7.15 17.62 -8.42
N TRP A 262 -5.89 18.05 -8.37
CA TRP A 262 -4.85 17.37 -7.58
C TRP A 262 -4.95 17.72 -6.10
N THR A 263 -5.55 16.83 -5.31
CA THR A 263 -6.02 17.13 -3.95
C THR A 263 -5.34 16.28 -2.89
N LYS A 264 -4.94 16.91 -1.79
CA LYS A 264 -4.51 16.23 -0.57
C LYS A 264 -5.73 15.80 0.24
N ILE A 265 -5.89 14.50 0.43
CA ILE A 265 -7.00 13.98 1.24
C ILE A 265 -6.65 14.12 2.71
N CYS A 266 -7.51 14.81 3.44
CA CYS A 266 -7.41 14.99 4.88
C CYS A 266 -8.39 14.04 5.59
N ALA A 267 -8.01 13.57 6.77
CA ALA A 267 -8.79 12.60 7.53
C ALA A 267 -8.52 12.74 9.03
N ASP A 268 -9.53 12.41 9.83
CA ASP A 268 -9.42 12.30 11.28
C ASP A 268 -9.11 10.84 11.67
N PRO A 269 -8.62 10.58 12.90
CA PRO A 269 -8.46 9.23 13.41
C PRO A 269 -9.79 8.47 13.36
N GLY A 270 -9.76 7.33 12.68
CA GLY A 270 -10.88 6.41 12.50
C GLY A 270 -11.66 6.60 11.20
N ASP A 271 -11.34 7.61 10.39
CA ASP A 271 -11.90 7.73 9.05
C ASP A 271 -11.35 6.63 8.12
N LEU A 272 -12.23 6.12 7.27
CA LEU A 272 -11.87 5.25 6.16
C LEU A 272 -11.84 6.07 4.88
N ILE A 273 -10.71 6.11 4.19
CA ILE A 273 -10.58 6.69 2.86
C ILE A 273 -10.70 5.56 1.85
N LEU A 274 -11.62 5.69 0.88
CA LEU A 274 -11.73 4.78 -0.26
C LEU A 274 -11.42 5.54 -1.55
N TRP A 275 -10.71 4.92 -2.48
CA TRP A 275 -10.51 5.45 -3.83
C TRP A 275 -10.58 4.35 -4.87
N SER A 276 -11.05 4.70 -6.07
CA SER A 276 -11.05 3.78 -7.21
C SER A 276 -9.61 3.46 -7.61
N SER A 277 -9.33 2.20 -7.95
CA SER A 277 -8.04 1.76 -8.50
C SER A 277 -7.67 2.51 -9.79
N GLY A 278 -8.66 3.05 -10.50
CA GLY A 278 -8.48 3.92 -11.68
C GLY A 278 -8.31 5.40 -11.36
N THR A 279 -8.30 5.82 -10.09
CA THR A 279 -8.03 7.21 -9.70
C THR A 279 -6.52 7.43 -9.61
N MET A 280 -6.00 8.42 -10.34
CA MET A 280 -4.58 8.77 -10.31
C MET A 280 -4.23 9.28 -8.90
N HIS A 281 -3.22 8.68 -8.29
CA HIS A 281 -2.84 8.98 -6.92
C HIS A 281 -1.34 8.79 -6.68
N GLN A 282 -0.86 9.29 -5.54
CA GLN A 282 0.46 8.99 -5.00
C GLN A 282 0.48 9.35 -3.50
N ASN A 283 1.56 8.99 -2.80
CA ASN A 283 1.81 9.57 -1.48
C ASN A 283 2.57 10.90 -1.56
N THR A 284 2.49 11.67 -0.50
CA THR A 284 3.34 12.83 -0.24
C THR A 284 3.90 12.76 1.18
N PRO A 285 5.18 13.08 1.40
CA PRO A 285 5.75 13.14 2.74
C PRO A 285 5.15 14.32 3.53
N PRO A 286 5.14 14.25 4.87
CA PRO A 286 4.71 15.37 5.70
C PRO A 286 5.67 16.56 5.59
N LYS A 287 5.14 17.78 5.71
CA LYS A 287 5.94 19.01 5.85
C LYS A 287 6.27 19.31 7.32
N ALA A 288 5.49 18.76 8.24
CA ALA A 288 5.65 18.89 9.67
C ALA A 288 6.22 17.61 10.29
N ASP A 289 6.78 17.73 11.50
CA ASP A 289 7.28 16.60 12.28
C ASP A 289 6.12 15.89 12.99
N VAL A 290 5.31 15.16 12.22
CA VAL A 290 4.14 14.44 12.70
C VAL A 290 4.24 12.93 12.43
N HIS A 291 3.68 12.15 13.35
CA HIS A 291 3.49 10.72 13.10
C HIS A 291 2.35 10.49 12.12
N ARG A 292 2.50 9.50 11.25
CA ARG A 292 1.41 9.03 10.40
C ARG A 292 1.29 7.52 10.49
N VAL A 293 0.15 7.07 11.01
CA VAL A 293 -0.20 5.66 11.10
C VAL A 293 -1.46 5.39 10.29
N VAL A 294 -1.38 4.47 9.34
CA VAL A 294 -2.53 3.98 8.57
C VAL A 294 -2.47 2.46 8.42
N SER A 295 -3.64 1.83 8.37
CA SER A 295 -3.77 0.44 7.93
C SER A 295 -4.45 0.41 6.57
N TYR A 296 -3.83 -0.23 5.59
CA TYR A 296 -4.46 -0.44 4.30
C TYR A 296 -5.49 -1.56 4.40
N VAL A 297 -6.62 -1.37 3.72
CA VAL A 297 -7.73 -2.33 3.69
C VAL A 297 -8.44 -2.22 2.36
N CYS A 298 -8.60 -3.35 1.69
CA CYS A 298 -9.45 -3.47 0.53
C CYS A 298 -10.31 -4.72 0.69
N MET A 299 -11.60 -4.61 0.44
CA MET A 299 -12.49 -5.76 0.44
C MET A 299 -13.29 -5.83 -0.85
N GLY A 300 -13.69 -7.04 -1.21
CA GLY A 300 -14.63 -7.25 -2.31
C GLY A 300 -15.40 -8.55 -2.21
N PRO A 301 -16.35 -8.78 -3.13
CA PRO A 301 -17.22 -9.94 -3.09
C PRO A 301 -16.44 -11.25 -3.14
N GLU A 302 -16.76 -12.16 -2.23
CA GLU A 302 -16.10 -13.48 -2.11
C GLU A 302 -16.22 -14.30 -3.40
N HIS A 303 -17.40 -14.27 -4.05
CA HIS A 303 -17.67 -15.03 -5.27
C HIS A 303 -16.82 -14.62 -6.49
N LEU A 304 -16.13 -13.47 -6.44
CA LEU A 304 -15.24 -13.03 -7.52
C LEU A 304 -13.90 -13.76 -7.51
N GLN A 305 -13.53 -14.42 -6.41
CA GLN A 305 -12.28 -15.15 -6.33
C GLN A 305 -12.25 -16.34 -7.30
N THR A 306 -11.17 -16.44 -8.07
CA THR A 306 -10.85 -17.66 -8.80
C THR A 306 -10.36 -18.75 -7.85
N PRO A 307 -10.38 -20.04 -8.26
CA PRO A 307 -9.72 -21.11 -7.50
C PRO A 307 -8.24 -20.81 -7.19
N GLU A 308 -7.55 -20.14 -8.10
CA GLU A 308 -6.15 -19.72 -7.95
C GLU A 308 -6.00 -18.64 -6.88
N ASP A 309 -6.88 -17.63 -6.88
CA ASP A 309 -6.90 -16.60 -5.83
C ASP A 309 -7.14 -17.24 -4.46
N ARG A 310 -8.12 -18.15 -4.35
CA ARG A 310 -8.39 -18.90 -3.11
C ARG A 310 -7.18 -19.67 -2.63
N ALA A 311 -6.51 -20.41 -3.51
CA ALA A 311 -5.33 -21.20 -3.17
C ALA A 311 -4.14 -20.33 -2.73
N MET A 312 -3.92 -19.20 -3.41
CA MET A 312 -2.86 -18.27 -3.01
C MET A 312 -3.15 -17.65 -1.64
N ARG A 313 -4.40 -17.25 -1.40
CA ARG A 313 -4.81 -16.69 -0.10
C ARG A 313 -4.69 -17.69 1.04
N ASP A 314 -5.08 -18.95 0.84
CA ASP A 314 -4.84 -20.03 1.81
C ASP A 314 -3.35 -20.16 2.15
N SER A 315 -2.49 -20.15 1.12
CA SER A 315 -1.05 -20.17 1.32
C SER A 315 -0.56 -18.96 2.13
N CYS A 316 -0.98 -17.75 1.77
CA CYS A 316 -0.60 -16.52 2.44
C CYS A 316 -1.09 -16.51 3.90
N TRP A 317 -2.31 -16.94 4.16
CA TRP A 317 -2.86 -17.05 5.51
C TRP A 317 -2.05 -18.02 6.39
N ARG A 318 -1.76 -19.23 5.89
CA ARG A 318 -0.99 -20.24 6.60
C ARG A 318 0.44 -19.78 6.88
N LEU A 319 1.08 -19.12 5.92
CA LEU A 319 2.46 -18.66 6.03
C LEU A 319 2.60 -17.30 6.75
N GLY A 320 1.51 -16.52 6.84
CA GLY A 320 1.51 -15.17 7.41
C GLY A 320 2.00 -14.09 6.45
N GLU A 321 1.81 -14.33 5.15
CA GLU A 321 2.27 -13.44 4.11
C GLU A 321 1.17 -12.46 3.72
N GLY A 322 1.57 -11.25 3.34
CA GLY A 322 0.66 -10.31 2.70
C GLY A 322 0.24 -10.75 1.31
N THR A 323 -0.76 -10.08 0.77
CA THR A 323 -1.19 -10.23 -0.63
C THR A 323 -1.02 -8.92 -1.38
N THR A 324 -1.21 -8.95 -2.70
CA THR A 324 -1.59 -7.75 -3.45
C THR A 324 -2.87 -7.12 -2.88
N HIS A 325 -3.08 -5.83 -3.17
CA HIS A 325 -4.21 -5.07 -2.61
C HIS A 325 -5.58 -5.56 -3.08
N ALA A 326 -5.69 -6.12 -4.30
CA ALA A 326 -6.96 -6.61 -4.84
C ALA A 326 -7.32 -7.98 -4.22
N PRO A 327 -8.42 -8.11 -3.47
CA PRO A 327 -8.69 -9.32 -2.68
C PRO A 327 -9.26 -10.50 -3.48
N PHE A 328 -9.62 -10.28 -4.75
CA PHE A 328 -10.29 -11.24 -5.62
C PHE A 328 -9.71 -11.30 -7.05
N HIS A 329 -8.56 -10.68 -7.30
CA HIS A 329 -7.98 -10.64 -8.65
C HIS A 329 -6.46 -10.73 -8.64
N GLY A 330 -5.93 -11.76 -9.31
CA GLY A 330 -4.49 -11.89 -9.51
C GLY A 330 -3.75 -11.91 -8.19
N VAL A 331 -4.35 -12.55 -7.16
CA VAL A 331 -3.79 -12.55 -5.82
C VAL A 331 -2.42 -13.23 -5.88
N ALA A 332 -1.41 -12.50 -5.43
CA ALA A 332 -0.05 -12.98 -5.31
C ALA A 332 0.45 -12.69 -3.90
N SER A 333 1.33 -13.56 -3.39
CA SER A 333 2.06 -13.28 -2.17
C SER A 333 2.90 -12.00 -2.35
N ALA A 334 2.80 -11.12 -1.36
CA ALA A 334 3.67 -9.95 -1.24
C ALA A 334 5.00 -10.30 -0.55
N LYS A 335 5.23 -11.58 -0.16
CA LYS A 335 6.48 -12.00 0.46
C LYS A 335 7.64 -11.77 -0.51
N VAL A 336 8.61 -11.03 -0.03
CA VAL A 336 9.92 -10.88 -0.64
C VAL A 336 10.93 -11.67 0.17
N GLU A 337 12.04 -12.02 -0.48
CA GLU A 337 13.20 -12.58 0.21
C GLU A 337 13.60 -11.66 1.38
N PRO A 338 14.04 -12.23 2.52
CA PRO A 338 14.42 -11.42 3.66
C PRO A 338 15.45 -10.36 3.27
N TYR A 339 15.18 -9.12 3.63
CA TYR A 339 16.14 -8.05 3.40
C TYR A 339 17.39 -8.27 4.25
N ILE A 340 18.52 -7.88 3.67
CA ILE A 340 19.80 -7.84 4.37
C ILE A 340 19.79 -6.64 5.31
N ARG A 341 20.04 -6.87 6.60
CA ARG A 341 20.17 -5.79 7.58
C ARG A 341 21.55 -5.15 7.45
N ASP A 342 21.58 -3.84 7.22
CA ASP A 342 22.83 -3.10 7.03
C ASP A 342 23.83 -3.28 8.19
N SER A 343 23.34 -3.28 9.42
CA SER A 343 24.18 -3.43 10.62
C SER A 343 24.79 -4.81 10.81
N THR A 344 24.23 -5.87 10.20
CA THR A 344 24.72 -7.25 10.33
C THR A 344 25.25 -7.85 9.03
N GLY A 345 24.94 -7.24 7.88
CA GLY A 345 25.26 -7.77 6.56
C GLY A 345 24.61 -9.13 6.25
N SER A 346 23.58 -9.53 7.01
CA SER A 346 22.90 -10.84 6.91
C SER A 346 21.39 -10.67 6.80
N PRO A 347 20.66 -11.69 6.28
CA PRO A 347 19.20 -11.74 6.35
C PRO A 347 18.69 -11.52 7.77
N ASP A 348 17.62 -10.76 7.92
CA ASP A 348 16.99 -10.58 9.24
C ASP A 348 16.39 -11.90 9.75
N LYS A 349 16.78 -12.31 10.96
CA LYS A 349 16.30 -13.55 11.59
C LYS A 349 14.87 -13.44 12.08
N GLU A 350 14.39 -12.22 12.30
CA GLU A 350 13.04 -11.95 12.77
C GLU A 350 12.00 -11.89 11.62
N TRP A 351 12.44 -12.04 10.37
CA TRP A 351 11.64 -11.78 9.16
C TRP A 351 10.30 -12.53 9.10
N ASP A 352 10.28 -13.78 9.56
CA ASP A 352 9.10 -14.65 9.55
C ASP A 352 8.40 -14.73 10.93
N HIS A 353 8.88 -13.98 11.93
CA HIS A 353 8.26 -13.92 13.26
C HIS A 353 7.05 -12.98 13.27
N ARG A 354 6.18 -13.17 14.28
CA ARG A 354 4.98 -12.35 14.52
C ARG A 354 4.90 -12.06 16.01
N ILE A 355 4.55 -10.83 16.38
CA ILE A 355 4.56 -10.38 17.77
C ILE A 355 3.26 -10.79 18.48
N ASN A 356 2.13 -10.51 17.86
CA ASN A 356 0.79 -10.75 18.40
C ASN A 356 -0.15 -11.24 17.30
N PRO A 357 0.05 -12.49 16.82
CA PRO A 357 -0.74 -13.03 15.72
C PRO A 357 -2.24 -13.04 16.06
N VAL A 358 -3.06 -12.78 15.05
CA VAL A 358 -4.51 -12.73 15.18
C VAL A 358 -5.09 -14.02 15.77
N VAL A 359 -6.01 -13.86 16.72
CA VAL A 359 -6.88 -14.92 17.24
C VAL A 359 -8.06 -15.07 16.28
N PRO A 360 -8.21 -16.21 15.57
CA PRO A 360 -9.24 -16.33 14.55
C PRO A 360 -10.65 -16.35 15.14
N SER A 361 -11.47 -15.38 14.74
CA SER A 361 -12.93 -15.39 14.91
C SER A 361 -13.62 -15.78 13.61
N ASP A 362 -14.92 -16.09 13.66
CA ASP A 362 -15.72 -16.37 12.45
C ASP A 362 -15.63 -15.23 11.42
N MET A 363 -15.63 -13.97 11.88
CA MET A 363 -15.50 -12.79 11.04
C MET A 363 -14.13 -12.73 10.36
N VAL A 364 -13.06 -12.91 11.13
CA VAL A 364 -11.68 -12.96 10.62
C VAL A 364 -11.54 -14.06 9.58
N LEU A 365 -12.01 -15.27 9.88
CA LEU A 365 -11.90 -16.41 8.98
C LEU A 365 -12.70 -16.21 7.69
N LYS A 366 -13.89 -15.59 7.76
CA LYS A 366 -14.69 -15.25 6.56
C LYS A 366 -13.98 -14.22 5.68
N LEU A 367 -13.54 -13.11 6.26
CA LEU A 367 -12.80 -12.08 5.52
C LEU A 367 -11.46 -12.59 4.99
N ALA A 368 -10.82 -13.53 5.70
CA ALA A 368 -9.61 -14.21 5.22
C ALA A 368 -9.89 -15.23 4.10
N GLY A 369 -11.15 -15.58 3.84
CA GLY A 369 -11.53 -16.61 2.87
C GLY A 369 -11.26 -18.04 3.36
N GLN A 370 -11.14 -18.22 4.68
CA GLN A 370 -10.86 -19.50 5.36
C GLN A 370 -12.13 -20.18 5.88
N LEU A 371 -13.22 -19.42 6.01
CA LEU A 371 -14.54 -19.93 6.39
C LEU A 371 -15.56 -19.44 5.36
N PRO A 372 -16.33 -20.33 4.69
CA PRO A 372 -17.33 -19.91 3.73
C PRO A 372 -18.48 -19.15 4.40
N TYR A 373 -19.10 -18.26 3.63
CA TYR A 373 -20.38 -17.66 4.01
C TYR A 373 -21.51 -18.68 3.84
N LYS A 374 -22.43 -18.71 4.80
CA LYS A 374 -23.60 -19.61 4.76
C LYS A 374 -24.64 -19.17 3.72
#